data_AF-A0A3M1IWW0-F1
#
_entry.id   AF-A0A3M1IWW0-F1
#
_cell.length_a   1.000
_cell.length_b   1.000
_cell.length_c   1.000
_cell.angle_alpha   90.00
_cell.angle_beta   90.00
_cell.angle_gamma   90.00
#
_symmetry.space_group_name_H-M   'P 1'
#
loop_
_entity.id
_entity.type
_entity.pdbx_description
1 polymer ?
#
loop_
_entity_poly.entity_id
_entity_poly.type
_entity_poly.pdbx_seq_one_letter_code
_entity_poly.pdbx_strand_id
1 'polypeptide(L)'
;MQLDTTYYSRLYRDFLALDPADFHGIIRYYEAHEDGIRQLADKEYFVLLLHYTQALFYVKAYRQHLAVVDHTLYTCLNQTDSKDIAAIFRDLLFMKAAAARSSLQLDVAEHVLRELLRMEPNYPGATILLRQCLRQQDQDLVKRSRAISILLFGLAAVVIALEILFVRPFYSLQAPIVESLRNGIFLLGILTLLGGELASWWRAHRRVQAFVRAHRRRV
;
A
#
# COMPACT_ATOMS: atom_id res chain seq x y z
N MET A 1 -41.73 22.58 19.13
CA MET A 1 -40.95 21.60 19.90
C MET A 1 -41.38 20.22 19.43
N GLN A 2 -40.82 19.75 18.32
CA GLN A 2 -41.10 18.41 17.79
C GLN A 2 -40.21 17.45 18.58
N LEU A 3 -40.86 16.58 19.35
CA LEU A 3 -40.22 15.46 20.01
C LEU A 3 -40.05 14.37 18.95
N ASP A 4 -38.86 14.26 18.36
CA ASP A 4 -38.49 13.10 17.56
C ASP A 4 -38.51 11.88 18.50
N THR A 5 -39.62 11.16 18.48
CA THR A 5 -39.72 9.84 19.10
C THR A 5 -38.98 8.89 18.17
N THR A 6 -37.68 8.71 18.41
CA THR A 6 -36.79 7.89 17.58
C THR A 6 -37.15 6.41 17.71
N TYR A 7 -38.20 5.98 17.01
CA TYR A 7 -38.50 4.57 16.82
C TYR A 7 -37.45 3.99 15.87
N TYR A 8 -36.37 3.46 16.42
CA TYR A 8 -35.38 2.74 15.65
C TYR A 8 -36.00 1.53 14.96
N SER A 9 -35.60 1.28 13.71
CA SER A 9 -36.05 0.10 12.98
C SER A 9 -35.69 -1.18 13.74
N ARG A 10 -36.48 -2.23 13.54
CA ARG A 10 -36.21 -3.53 14.19
C ARG A 10 -34.84 -4.07 13.78
N LEU A 11 -34.51 -3.96 12.48
CA LEU A 11 -33.21 -4.39 11.94
C LEU A 11 -32.04 -3.66 12.60
N TYR A 12 -32.17 -2.36 12.87
CA TYR A 12 -31.14 -1.59 13.54
C TYR A 12 -30.95 -2.02 15.00
N ARG A 13 -32.04 -2.26 15.73
CA ARG A 13 -31.98 -2.72 17.12
C ARG A 13 -31.39 -4.12 17.26
N ASP A 14 -31.80 -5.04 16.39
CA ASP A 14 -31.29 -6.41 16.36
C ASP A 14 -29.79 -6.40 16.01
N PHE A 15 -29.33 -5.48 15.16
CA PHE A 15 -27.91 -5.28 14.87
C PHE A 15 -27.14 -4.75 16.08
N LEU A 16 -27.65 -3.73 16.78
CA LEU A 16 -27.00 -3.16 17.97
C LEU A 16 -26.91 -4.14 19.15
N ALA A 17 -27.74 -5.19 19.16
CA ALA A 17 -27.68 -6.25 20.15
C ALA A 17 -26.53 -7.24 19.91
N LEU A 18 -25.89 -7.23 18.73
CA LEU A 18 -24.71 -8.03 18.45
C LEU A 18 -23.51 -7.54 19.26
N ASP A 19 -22.61 -8.45 19.60
CA ASP A 19 -21.33 -8.09 20.21
C ASP A 19 -20.49 -7.28 19.21
N PRO A 20 -20.06 -6.05 19.53
CA PRO A 20 -19.20 -5.25 18.65
C PRO A 20 -17.88 -5.93 18.27
N ALA A 21 -17.42 -6.91 19.06
CA ALA A 21 -16.23 -7.69 18.77
C ALA A 21 -16.48 -8.91 17.86
N ASP A 22 -17.73 -9.32 17.66
CA ASP A 22 -18.08 -10.43 16.76
C ASP A 22 -18.15 -9.95 15.30
N PHE A 23 -16.98 -9.71 14.71
CA PHE A 23 -16.87 -9.26 13.33
C PHE A 23 -17.51 -10.23 12.32
N HIS A 24 -17.45 -11.55 12.58
CA HIS A 24 -18.08 -12.54 11.71
C HIS A 24 -19.62 -12.49 11.82
N GLY A 25 -20.15 -12.30 13.03
CA GLY A 25 -21.56 -12.09 13.27
C GLY A 25 -22.10 -10.85 12.58
N ILE A 26 -21.37 -9.72 12.68
CA ILE A 26 -21.69 -8.46 12.01
C ILE A 26 -21.77 -8.65 10.48
N ILE A 27 -20.77 -9.30 9.88
CA ILE A 27 -20.74 -9.57 8.43
C ILE A 27 -21.94 -10.43 8.03
N ARG A 28 -22.14 -11.56 8.70
CA ARG A 28 -23.23 -12.49 8.40
C ARG A 28 -24.60 -11.82 8.53
N TYR A 29 -24.79 -11.01 9.57
CA TYR A 29 -26.05 -10.30 9.78
C TYR A 29 -26.32 -9.30 8.67
N TYR A 30 -25.32 -8.51 8.29
CA TYR A 30 -25.43 -7.52 7.23
C TYR A 30 -25.76 -8.18 5.88
N GLU A 31 -25.02 -9.22 5.50
CA GLU A 31 -25.25 -9.94 4.24
C GLU A 31 -26.62 -10.62 4.19
N ALA A 32 -27.10 -11.17 5.31
CA ALA A 32 -28.41 -11.83 5.37
C ALA A 32 -29.60 -10.86 5.25
N HIS A 33 -29.40 -9.57 5.55
CA HIS A 33 -30.46 -8.56 5.58
C HIS A 33 -30.19 -7.37 4.66
N GLU A 34 -29.30 -7.52 3.68
CA GLU A 34 -28.80 -6.42 2.84
C GLU A 34 -29.94 -5.60 2.21
N ASP A 35 -30.94 -6.26 1.64
CA ASP A 35 -32.09 -5.61 0.99
C ASP A 35 -32.92 -4.77 1.97
N GLY A 36 -33.10 -5.26 3.20
CA GLY A 36 -33.80 -4.53 4.25
C GLY A 36 -32.98 -3.37 4.81
N ILE A 37 -31.66 -3.56 4.93
CA ILE A 37 -30.73 -2.53 5.42
C ILE A 37 -30.69 -1.35 4.46
N ARG A 38 -30.70 -1.59 3.14
CA ARG A 38 -30.72 -0.54 2.10
C ARG A 38 -31.94 0.38 2.15
N GLN A 39 -33.02 -0.04 2.79
CA GLN A 39 -34.26 0.74 2.92
C GLN A 39 -34.34 1.51 4.25
N LEU A 40 -33.33 1.39 5.12
CA LEU A 40 -33.28 2.10 6.39
C LEU A 40 -33.08 3.60 6.19
N ALA A 41 -33.44 4.37 7.21
CA ALA A 41 -33.14 5.79 7.25
C ALA A 41 -31.62 6.03 7.15
N ASP A 42 -31.21 7.12 6.48
CA ASP A 42 -29.80 7.40 6.13
C ASP A 42 -28.82 7.22 7.29
N LYS A 43 -29.19 7.66 8.50
CA LYS A 43 -28.36 7.52 9.71
C LYS A 43 -28.20 6.06 10.15
N GLU A 44 -29.29 5.30 10.19
CA GLU A 44 -29.26 3.88 10.58
C GLU A 44 -28.49 3.06 9.55
N TYR A 45 -28.76 3.31 8.26
CA TYR A 45 -28.05 2.68 7.15
C TYR A 45 -26.53 2.93 7.24
N PHE A 46 -26.12 4.18 7.46
CA PHE A 46 -24.71 4.54 7.56
C PHE A 46 -23.99 3.79 8.69
N VAL A 47 -24.60 3.70 9.87
CA VAL A 47 -24.02 3.00 11.02
C VAL A 47 -23.79 1.52 10.70
N LEU A 48 -24.78 0.83 10.12
CA LEU A 48 -24.64 -0.58 9.75
C LEU A 48 -23.58 -0.78 8.67
N LEU A 49 -23.58 0.08 7.63
CA LEU A 49 -22.59 0.04 6.56
C LEU A 49 -21.17 0.28 7.09
N LEU A 50 -21.01 1.20 8.03
CA LEU A 50 -19.73 1.50 8.66
C LEU A 50 -19.19 0.28 9.42
N HIS A 51 -19.99 -0.31 10.31
CA HIS A 51 -19.59 -1.49 11.08
C HIS A 51 -19.29 -2.69 10.19
N TYR A 52 -20.11 -2.92 9.15
CA TYR A 52 -19.85 -3.96 8.16
C TYR A 52 -18.50 -3.76 7.45
N THR A 53 -18.24 -2.54 6.98
CA THR A 53 -17.00 -2.21 6.27
C THR A 53 -15.76 -2.36 7.15
N GLN A 54 -15.87 -1.97 8.43
CA GLN A 54 -14.81 -2.16 9.43
C GLN A 54 -14.61 -3.64 9.76
N ALA A 55 -15.69 -4.40 9.95
CA ALA A 55 -15.62 -5.84 10.23
C ALA A 55 -14.89 -6.59 9.11
N LEU A 56 -15.22 -6.30 7.84
CA LEU A 56 -14.51 -6.85 6.67
C LEU A 56 -13.00 -6.61 6.73
N PHE A 57 -12.59 -5.42 7.18
CA PHE A 57 -11.17 -5.10 7.35
C PHE A 57 -10.52 -5.92 8.46
N TYR A 58 -11.16 -6.02 9.63
CA TYR A 58 -10.62 -6.73 10.79
C TYR A 58 -10.49 -8.25 10.55
N VAL A 59 -11.42 -8.86 9.82
CA VAL A 59 -11.32 -10.28 9.41
C VAL A 59 -10.38 -10.48 8.21
N LYS A 60 -9.72 -9.43 7.73
CA LYS A 60 -8.80 -9.43 6.57
C LYS A 60 -9.46 -9.81 5.24
N ALA A 61 -10.77 -9.63 5.11
CA ALA A 61 -11.50 -9.76 3.85
C ALA A 61 -11.26 -8.53 2.95
N TYR A 62 -9.98 -8.24 2.65
CA TYR A 62 -9.57 -6.97 2.01
C TYR A 62 -10.20 -6.72 0.65
N ARG A 63 -10.46 -7.77 -0.14
CA ARG A 63 -11.13 -7.63 -1.45
C ARG A 63 -12.56 -7.12 -1.30
N GLN A 64 -13.32 -7.69 -0.38
CA GLN A 64 -14.70 -7.25 -0.09
C GLN A 64 -14.71 -5.86 0.54
N HIS A 65 -13.79 -5.60 1.49
CA HIS A 65 -13.62 -4.27 2.07
C HIS A 65 -13.37 -3.21 0.98
N LEU A 66 -12.43 -3.46 0.06
CA LEU A 66 -12.12 -2.53 -1.03
C LEU A 66 -13.30 -2.30 -1.99
N ALA A 67 -14.19 -3.29 -2.15
CA ALA A 67 -15.38 -3.15 -2.98
C ALA A 67 -16.45 -2.22 -2.35
N VAL A 68 -16.46 -2.09 -1.01
CA VAL A 68 -17.53 -1.40 -0.27
C VAL A 68 -17.06 -0.09 0.37
N VAL A 69 -15.77 0.05 0.67
CA VAL A 69 -15.23 1.20 1.43
C VAL A 69 -15.45 2.53 0.73
N ASP A 70 -15.45 2.57 -0.62
CA ASP A 70 -15.69 3.80 -1.37
C ASP A 70 -17.14 4.29 -1.26
N HIS A 71 -18.10 3.36 -1.27
CA HIS A 71 -19.50 3.68 -0.99
C HIS A 71 -19.68 4.17 0.45
N THR A 72 -18.94 3.56 1.39
CA THR A 72 -18.98 3.95 2.81
C THR A 72 -18.39 5.35 3.02
N LEU A 73 -17.28 5.66 2.35
CA LEU A 73 -16.67 7.00 2.34
C LEU A 73 -17.63 8.04 1.75
N TYR A 74 -18.31 7.73 0.65
CA TYR A 74 -19.32 8.61 0.07
C TYR A 74 -20.49 8.86 1.04
N THR A 75 -21.01 7.79 1.64
CA THR A 75 -22.11 7.88 2.62
C THR A 75 -21.70 8.67 3.87
N CYS A 76 -20.43 8.54 4.29
CA CYS A 76 -19.84 9.29 5.39
C CYS A 76 -19.84 10.80 5.13
N LEU A 77 -19.48 11.23 3.92
CA LEU A 77 -19.45 12.65 3.53
C LEU A 77 -20.83 13.32 3.55
N ASN A 78 -21.90 12.54 3.37
CA ASN A 78 -23.28 13.06 3.38
C ASN A 78 -23.86 13.22 4.78
N GLN A 79 -23.14 12.80 5.83
CA GLN A 79 -23.59 12.94 7.23
C GLN A 79 -23.35 14.36 7.74
N THR A 80 -24.31 14.89 8.52
CA THR A 80 -24.32 16.30 8.95
C THR A 80 -23.41 16.60 10.16
N ASP A 81 -22.98 15.58 10.91
CA ASP A 81 -22.24 15.73 12.16
C ASP A 81 -20.72 15.93 11.94
N SER A 82 -20.26 17.18 11.91
CA SER A 82 -18.96 17.52 11.30
C SER A 82 -17.68 16.98 11.98
N LYS A 83 -17.63 16.81 13.30
CA LYS A 83 -16.38 16.44 14.00
C LYS A 83 -16.08 14.95 14.02
N ASP A 84 -17.07 14.13 14.37
CA ASP A 84 -16.89 12.68 14.48
C ASP A 84 -16.77 12.04 13.09
N ILE A 85 -17.54 12.55 12.12
CA ILE A 85 -17.51 12.11 10.72
C ILE A 85 -16.14 12.35 10.10
N ALA A 86 -15.49 13.48 10.39
CA ALA A 86 -14.16 13.75 9.88
C ALA A 86 -13.13 12.73 10.39
N ALA A 87 -13.22 12.31 11.65
CA ALA A 87 -12.34 11.27 12.20
C ALA A 87 -12.62 9.91 11.56
N ILE A 88 -13.88 9.51 11.48
CA ILE A 88 -14.32 8.26 10.84
C ILE A 88 -13.85 8.21 9.38
N PHE A 89 -13.98 9.32 8.64
CA PHE A 89 -13.53 9.41 7.26
C PHE A 89 -12.02 9.15 7.11
N ARG A 90 -11.20 9.72 8.00
CA ARG A 90 -9.74 9.51 8.00
C ARG A 90 -9.38 8.06 8.35
N ASP A 91 -10.08 7.46 9.29
CA ASP A 91 -9.91 6.05 9.65
C ASP A 91 -10.27 5.11 8.50
N LEU A 92 -11.38 5.39 7.79
CA LEU A 92 -11.77 4.66 6.59
C LEU A 92 -10.75 4.79 5.46
N LEU A 93 -10.21 5.99 5.22
CA LEU A 93 -9.13 6.19 4.24
C LEU A 93 -7.88 5.39 4.62
N PHE A 94 -7.52 5.38 5.91
CA PHE A 94 -6.38 4.60 6.40
C PHE A 94 -6.61 3.09 6.20
N MET A 95 -7.79 2.58 6.55
CA MET A 95 -8.18 1.18 6.32
C MET A 95 -8.14 0.82 4.83
N LYS A 96 -8.70 1.69 3.96
CA LYS A 96 -8.65 1.50 2.49
C LYS A 96 -7.21 1.36 2.01
N ALA A 97 -6.32 2.25 2.44
CA ALA A 97 -4.90 2.17 2.06
C ALA A 97 -4.21 0.90 2.56
N ALA A 98 -4.49 0.49 3.81
CA ALA A 98 -3.92 -0.73 4.38
C ALA A 98 -4.43 -1.99 3.66
N ALA A 99 -5.72 -2.04 3.30
CA ALA A 99 -6.32 -3.13 2.53
C ALA A 99 -5.76 -3.19 1.09
N ALA A 100 -5.61 -2.03 0.43
CA ALA A 100 -5.03 -1.92 -0.91
C ALA A 100 -3.58 -2.42 -0.93
N ARG A 101 -2.76 -2.02 0.05
CA ARG A 101 -1.39 -2.51 0.20
C ARG A 101 -1.35 -4.03 0.40
N SER A 102 -2.20 -4.55 1.28
CA SER A 102 -2.29 -6.00 1.55
C SER A 102 -2.72 -6.79 0.32
N SER A 103 -3.46 -6.16 -0.59
CA SER A 103 -3.87 -6.70 -1.89
C SER A 103 -2.86 -6.43 -3.02
N LEU A 104 -1.64 -5.97 -2.70
CA LEU A 104 -0.56 -5.59 -3.64
C LEU A 104 -0.92 -4.44 -4.61
N GLN A 105 -1.98 -3.68 -4.35
CA GLN A 105 -2.35 -2.48 -5.10
C GLN A 105 -1.59 -1.27 -4.54
N LEU A 106 -0.27 -1.28 -4.70
CA LEU A 106 0.62 -0.32 -4.04
C LEU A 106 0.42 1.11 -4.53
N ASP A 107 0.12 1.31 -5.82
CA ASP A 107 -0.12 2.65 -6.39
C ASP A 107 -1.38 3.30 -5.80
N VAL A 108 -2.43 2.51 -5.60
CA VAL A 108 -3.68 2.94 -4.96
C VAL A 108 -3.42 3.27 -3.49
N ALA A 109 -2.71 2.40 -2.77
CA ALA A 109 -2.37 2.64 -1.37
C ALA A 109 -1.52 3.91 -1.20
N GLU A 110 -0.53 4.13 -2.06
CA GLU A 110 0.29 5.34 -2.07
C GLU A 110 -0.54 6.60 -2.29
N HIS A 111 -1.43 6.59 -3.29
CA HIS A 111 -2.28 7.73 -3.60
C HIS A 111 -3.18 8.10 -2.42
N VAL A 112 -3.90 7.12 -1.86
CA VAL A 112 -4.81 7.33 -0.72
C VAL A 112 -4.06 7.84 0.51
N LEU A 113 -2.87 7.31 0.81
CA LEU A 113 -2.06 7.77 1.95
C LEU A 113 -1.53 9.19 1.77
N ARG A 114 -1.21 9.59 0.54
CA ARG A 114 -0.79 10.97 0.25
C ARG A 114 -1.94 11.94 0.45
N GLU A 115 -3.15 11.61 0.00
CA GLU A 115 -4.33 12.45 0.26
C GLU A 115 -4.65 12.51 1.76
N LEU A 116 -4.58 11.39 2.48
CA LEU A 116 -4.77 11.37 3.93
C LEU A 116 -3.76 12.28 4.66
N LEU A 117 -2.47 12.22 4.29
CA LEU A 117 -1.43 13.06 4.89
C LEU A 117 -1.50 14.54 4.48
N ARG A 118 -2.20 14.87 3.38
CA ARG A 118 -2.52 16.26 3.05
C ARG A 118 -3.61 16.81 3.97
N MET A 119 -4.58 15.98 4.33
CA MET A 119 -5.67 16.34 5.24
C MET A 119 -5.18 16.40 6.69
N GLU A 120 -4.47 15.38 7.15
CA GLU A 120 -3.92 15.30 8.50
C GLU A 120 -2.46 14.80 8.48
N PRO A 121 -1.48 15.72 8.46
CA PRO A 121 -0.06 15.36 8.38
C PRO A 121 0.44 14.51 9.55
N ASN A 122 -0.21 14.61 10.71
CA ASN A 122 0.16 13.92 11.95
C ASN A 122 -0.63 12.63 12.20
N TYR A 123 -1.39 12.12 11.21
CA TYR A 123 -2.20 10.92 11.41
C TYR A 123 -1.31 9.71 11.81
N PRO A 124 -1.61 9.04 12.93
CA PRO A 124 -0.77 7.97 13.45
C PRO A 124 -0.72 6.81 12.46
N GLY A 125 0.49 6.33 12.16
CA GLY A 125 0.68 5.17 11.28
C GLY A 125 0.63 5.44 9.77
N ALA A 126 -0.01 6.51 9.28
CA ALA A 126 -0.08 6.80 7.83
C ALA A 126 1.30 7.02 7.20
N THR A 127 2.18 7.77 7.87
CA THR A 127 3.56 8.01 7.40
C THR A 127 4.40 6.72 7.37
N ILE A 128 4.19 5.84 8.35
CA ILE A 128 4.87 4.54 8.46
C ILE A 128 4.39 3.63 7.32
N LEU A 129 3.08 3.56 7.11
CA LEU A 129 2.46 2.74 6.07
C LEU A 129 2.88 3.21 4.67
N LEU A 130 2.95 4.52 4.42
CA LEU A 130 3.42 5.08 3.16
C LEU A 130 4.88 4.73 2.88
N ARG A 131 5.74 4.82 3.90
CA ARG A 131 7.15 4.41 3.79
C ARG A 131 7.29 2.93 3.44
N GLN A 132 6.46 2.08 4.04
CA GLN A 132 6.44 0.64 3.74
C GLN A 132 5.97 0.38 2.30
N CYS A 133 4.95 1.09 1.83
CA CYS A 133 4.44 0.99 0.46
C CYS A 133 5.50 1.34 -0.58
N LEU A 134 6.16 2.49 -0.43
CA LEU A 134 7.22 2.94 -1.34
C LEU A 134 8.42 1.99 -1.40
N ARG A 135 8.83 1.45 -0.25
CA ARG A 135 9.89 0.42 -0.19
C ARG A 135 9.52 -0.84 -0.96
N GLN A 136 8.25 -1.22 -0.95
CA GLN A 136 7.76 -2.41 -1.63
C GLN A 136 7.66 -2.18 -3.15
N GLN A 137 7.23 -0.98 -3.60
CA GLN A 137 7.22 -0.61 -5.03
C GLN A 137 8.63 -0.58 -5.62
N ASP A 138 9.63 -0.08 -4.89
CA ASP A 138 11.02 -0.02 -5.38
C ASP A 138 11.69 -1.40 -5.52
N GLN A 139 11.06 -2.50 -5.04
CA GLN A 139 11.58 -3.86 -5.24
C GLN A 139 11.69 -4.23 -6.72
N ASP A 140 10.86 -3.69 -7.60
CA ASP A 140 10.96 -4.02 -9.03
C ASP A 140 12.20 -3.39 -9.68
N LEU A 141 12.67 -2.24 -9.19
CA LEU A 141 13.96 -1.67 -9.59
C LEU A 141 15.12 -2.52 -9.09
N VAL A 142 15.03 -3.03 -7.86
CA VAL A 142 16.03 -3.94 -7.28
C VAL A 142 16.06 -5.28 -8.04
N LYS A 143 14.91 -5.81 -8.45
CA LYS A 143 14.83 -7.01 -9.29
C LYS A 143 15.48 -6.78 -10.65
N ARG A 144 15.21 -5.64 -11.30
CA ARG A 144 15.83 -5.27 -12.59
C ARG A 144 17.35 -5.11 -12.46
N SER A 145 17.84 -4.43 -11.42
CA SER A 145 19.29 -4.30 -11.21
C SER A 145 19.95 -5.65 -10.97
N ARG A 146 19.32 -6.54 -10.16
CA ARG A 146 19.80 -7.91 -9.95
C ARG A 146 19.87 -8.70 -11.25
N ALA A 147 18.85 -8.62 -12.11
CA ALA A 147 18.85 -9.31 -13.40
C ALA A 147 20.01 -8.84 -14.31
N ILE A 148 20.26 -7.53 -14.37
CA ILE A 148 21.38 -6.96 -15.13
C ILE A 148 22.72 -7.43 -14.55
N SER A 149 22.89 -7.44 -13.23
CA SER A 149 24.13 -7.92 -12.59
C SER A 149 24.37 -9.41 -12.86
N ILE A 150 23.34 -10.25 -12.79
CA ILE A 150 23.44 -11.68 -13.13
C ILE A 150 23.89 -11.86 -14.59
N LEU A 151 23.31 -11.09 -15.52
CA LEU A 151 23.69 -11.11 -16.93
C LEU A 151 25.14 -10.67 -17.14
N LEU A 152 25.59 -9.60 -16.46
CA LEU A 152 26.97 -9.13 -16.52
C LEU A 152 27.97 -10.15 -15.95
N PHE A 153 27.63 -10.83 -14.85
CA PHE A 153 28.47 -11.89 -14.31
C PHE A 153 28.52 -13.11 -15.23
N GLY A 154 27.40 -13.47 -15.87
CA GLY A 154 27.38 -14.51 -16.90
C GLY A 154 28.27 -14.16 -18.10
N LEU A 155 28.20 -12.92 -18.58
CA LEU A 155 29.07 -12.41 -19.65
C LEU A 155 30.55 -12.46 -19.23
N ALA A 156 30.87 -12.03 -18.01
CA ALA A 156 32.24 -12.09 -17.49
C ALA A 156 32.78 -13.52 -17.43
N ALA A 157 31.96 -14.49 -17.02
CA ALA A 157 32.34 -15.90 -17.00
C ALA A 157 32.66 -16.44 -18.40
N VAL A 158 31.87 -16.08 -19.41
CA VAL A 158 32.13 -16.45 -20.81
C VAL A 158 33.45 -15.84 -21.31
N VAL A 159 33.70 -14.56 -20.99
CA VAL A 159 34.96 -13.89 -21.35
C VAL A 159 36.17 -14.57 -20.69
N ILE A 160 36.06 -14.97 -19.42
CA ILE A 160 37.10 -15.73 -18.70
C ILE A 160 37.38 -17.07 -19.41
N ALA A 161 36.32 -17.79 -19.77
CA ALA A 161 36.47 -19.07 -20.45
C ALA A 161 37.20 -18.92 -21.80
N LEU A 162 36.83 -17.91 -22.59
CA LEU A 162 37.51 -17.59 -23.86
C LEU A 162 38.95 -17.13 -23.65
N GLU A 163 39.22 -16.34 -22.61
CA GLU A 163 40.58 -15.89 -22.27
C GLU A 163 41.50 -17.09 -22.00
N ILE A 164 41.05 -18.02 -21.15
CA ILE A 164 41.84 -19.19 -20.73
C ILE A 164 42.01 -20.17 -21.89
N LEU A 165 40.95 -20.45 -22.65
CA LEU A 165 40.94 -21.50 -23.66
C LEU A 165 41.58 -21.07 -24.99
N PHE A 166 41.43 -19.80 -25.39
CA PHE A 166 41.87 -19.30 -26.70
C PHE A 166 42.90 -18.17 -26.62
N VAL A 167 42.71 -17.17 -25.78
CA VAL A 167 43.59 -15.98 -25.80
C VAL A 167 44.96 -16.30 -25.21
N ARG A 168 45.03 -16.95 -24.05
CA ARG A 168 46.31 -17.30 -23.42
C ARG A 168 47.17 -18.26 -24.25
N PRO A 169 46.63 -19.31 -24.89
CA PRO A 169 47.45 -20.24 -25.68
C PRO A 169 47.88 -19.68 -27.04
N PHE A 170 47.03 -18.88 -27.71
CA PHE A 170 47.26 -18.46 -29.10
C PHE A 170 47.65 -16.98 -29.27
N TYR A 171 47.33 -16.12 -28.30
CA TYR A 171 47.41 -14.65 -28.41
C TYR A 171 47.96 -14.02 -27.12
N SER A 172 49.14 -14.48 -26.69
CA SER A 172 49.77 -14.07 -25.41
C SER A 172 50.04 -12.57 -25.30
N LEU A 173 50.25 -11.86 -26.42
CA LEU A 173 50.43 -10.40 -26.46
C LEU A 173 49.13 -9.63 -26.20
N GLN A 174 47.97 -10.18 -26.54
CA GLN A 174 46.65 -9.54 -26.36
C GLN A 174 46.00 -9.90 -25.02
N ALA A 175 46.51 -10.91 -24.31
CA ALA A 175 46.05 -11.33 -22.99
C ALA A 175 45.83 -10.18 -21.96
N PRO A 176 46.75 -9.20 -21.78
CA PRO A 176 46.54 -8.13 -20.80
C PRO A 176 45.37 -7.18 -21.14
N ILE A 177 45.03 -7.03 -22.42
CA ILE A 177 43.87 -6.21 -22.84
C ILE A 177 42.57 -6.92 -22.47
N VAL A 178 42.49 -8.23 -22.73
CA VAL A 178 41.32 -9.05 -22.39
C VAL A 178 41.13 -9.14 -20.86
N GLU A 179 42.22 -9.23 -20.11
CA GLU A 179 42.20 -9.20 -18.64
C GLU A 179 41.64 -7.86 -18.10
N SER A 180 42.05 -6.74 -18.70
CA SER A 180 41.53 -5.42 -18.34
C SER A 180 40.04 -5.29 -18.65
N LEU A 181 39.58 -5.82 -19.79
CA LEU A 181 38.17 -5.86 -20.18
C LEU A 181 37.34 -6.70 -19.19
N ARG A 182 37.83 -7.91 -18.84
CA ARG A 182 37.19 -8.79 -17.86
C ARG A 182 36.99 -8.09 -16.53
N ASN A 183 38.05 -7.48 -16.00
CA ASN A 183 37.99 -6.77 -14.73
C ASN A 183 37.00 -5.60 -14.82
N GLY A 184 36.95 -4.88 -15.94
CA GLY A 184 35.97 -3.83 -16.19
C GLY A 184 34.52 -4.34 -16.14
N ILE A 185 34.20 -5.45 -16.82
CA ILE A 185 32.86 -6.06 -16.81
C ILE A 185 32.48 -6.49 -15.39
N PHE A 186 33.42 -7.08 -14.65
CA PHE A 186 33.19 -7.54 -13.28
C PHE A 186 32.91 -6.37 -12.33
N LEU A 187 33.69 -5.29 -12.44
CA LEU A 187 33.53 -4.08 -11.64
C LEU A 187 32.20 -3.38 -11.95
N LEU A 188 31.82 -3.34 -13.23
CA LEU A 188 30.51 -2.84 -13.66
C LEU A 188 29.36 -3.68 -13.08
N GLY A 189 29.49 -5.01 -13.03
CA GLY A 189 28.53 -5.92 -12.40
C GLY A 189 28.33 -5.62 -10.91
N ILE A 190 29.42 -5.36 -10.17
CA ILE A 190 29.36 -4.99 -8.75
C ILE A 190 28.73 -3.60 -8.55
N LEU A 191 29.13 -2.61 -9.36
CA LEU A 191 28.61 -1.25 -9.26
C LEU A 191 27.12 -1.18 -9.57
N THR A 192 26.65 -1.93 -10.57
CA THR A 192 25.21 -2.00 -10.90
C THR A 192 24.39 -2.63 -9.77
N LEU A 193 24.95 -3.64 -9.09
CA LEU A 193 24.29 -4.29 -7.95
C LEU A 193 24.18 -3.35 -6.75
N LEU A 194 25.31 -2.76 -6.34
CA LEU A 194 25.36 -1.81 -5.22
C LEU A 194 24.55 -0.54 -5.51
N GLY A 195 24.67 -0.01 -6.73
CA GLY A 195 23.93 1.18 -7.17
C GLY A 195 22.42 0.98 -7.15
N GLY A 196 21.93 -0.22 -7.53
CA GLY A 196 20.50 -0.55 -7.46
C GLY A 196 19.95 -0.53 -6.03
N GLU A 197 20.68 -1.11 -5.08
CA GLU A 197 20.28 -1.15 -3.67
C GLU A 197 20.38 0.23 -3.00
N LEU A 198 21.46 0.97 -3.24
CA LEU A 198 21.64 2.34 -2.73
C LEU A 198 20.60 3.32 -3.30
N ALA A 199 20.31 3.24 -4.61
CA ALA A 199 19.36 4.15 -5.25
C ALA A 199 17.91 3.89 -4.82
N SER A 200 17.54 2.65 -4.51
CA SER A 200 16.21 2.35 -3.96
C SER A 200 16.07 2.87 -2.53
N TRP A 201 17.09 2.63 -1.69
CA TRP A 201 17.12 3.14 -0.32
C TRP A 201 17.03 4.68 -0.27
N TRP A 202 17.80 5.37 -1.11
CA TRP A 202 17.86 6.82 -1.13
C TRP A 202 16.59 7.46 -1.70
N ARG A 203 15.99 6.88 -2.75
CA ARG A 203 14.73 7.38 -3.33
C ARG A 203 13.55 7.23 -2.37
N ALA A 204 13.43 6.08 -1.70
CA ALA A 204 12.40 5.87 -0.69
C ALA A 204 12.51 6.88 0.47
N HIS A 205 13.74 7.15 0.94
CA HIS A 205 13.96 8.11 2.02
C HIS A 205 13.69 9.56 1.59
N ARG A 206 14.18 9.97 0.42
CA ARG A 206 13.99 11.34 -0.11
C ARG A 206 12.54 11.64 -0.45
N ARG A 207 11.79 10.73 -1.07
CA ARG A 207 10.38 10.95 -1.46
C ARG A 207 9.48 11.14 -0.25
N VAL A 208 9.62 10.30 0.77
CA VAL A 208 8.85 10.43 2.02
C VAL A 208 9.23 11.70 2.76
N GLN A 209 10.52 11.99 2.93
CA GLN A 209 10.94 13.18 3.66
C GLN A 209 10.61 14.48 2.94
N ALA A 210 10.72 14.54 1.60
CA ALA A 210 10.32 15.71 0.83
C ALA A 210 8.82 15.97 0.96
N PHE A 211 7.99 14.93 0.88
CA PHE A 211 6.54 15.07 1.00
C PHE A 211 6.11 15.52 2.41
N VAL A 212 6.64 14.88 3.45
CA VAL A 212 6.35 15.23 4.86
C VAL A 212 6.87 16.63 5.21
N ARG A 213 8.09 16.99 4.77
CA ARG A 213 8.65 18.34 5.03
C ARG A 213 7.89 19.45 4.29
N ALA A 214 7.38 19.18 3.09
CA ALA A 214 6.62 20.15 2.32
C ALA A 214 5.26 20.48 2.98
N HIS A 215 4.60 19.48 3.59
CA HIS A 215 3.27 19.67 4.19
C HIS A 215 3.32 20.04 5.67
N ARG A 216 4.37 19.66 6.41
CA ARG A 216 4.58 20.09 7.82
C ARG A 216 4.91 21.59 7.96
N ARG A 217 5.27 22.29 6.87
CA ARG A 217 5.54 23.73 6.87
C ARG A 217 4.32 24.59 6.54
N ARG A 218 3.19 23.98 6.19
CA ARG A 218 1.94 24.68 5.80
C ARG A 218 0.83 24.60 6.85
N VAL A 219 1.08 23.90 7.95
CA VAL A 219 0.27 23.88 9.17
C VAL A 219 1.06 24.63 10.25
#